data_AF-A0A8T1TVY0-F1
#
_entry.id   AF-A0A8T1TVY0-F1
#
_cell.length_a   1.000
_cell.length_b   1.000
_cell.length_c   1.000
_cell.angle_alpha   90.00
_cell.angle_beta   90.00
_cell.angle_gamma   90.00
#
_symmetry.space_group_name_H-M   'P 1'
#
loop_
_entity.id
_entity.type
_entity.pdbx_description
1 polymer ?
#
loop_
_entity_poly.entity_id
_entity_poly.type
_entity_poly.pdbx_seq_one_letter_code
_entity_poly.pdbx_strand_id
1 'polypeptide(L)'
;MRELLSVKGLGRAAGPRVDDLQTYLRSDRSARIIIRLRLLWGSDHGHNNWKMVRLHFEDAEAPESLEAMLSVFKTPCEANREDIDSILVTVTVWNMESKSDLLPTPWCVVDIIEYSHLQLFTWQAVPIDGTTIADALVS
;
A
#
# COMPACT_ATOMS: atom_id res chain seq x y z
N MET A 1 -17.09 14.98 -19.30
CA MET A 1 -16.40 15.71 -18.21
C MET A 1 -17.02 15.25 -16.91
N ARG A 2 -16.32 14.44 -16.11
CA ARG A 2 -16.70 14.18 -14.71
C ARG A 2 -15.94 15.19 -13.87
N GLU A 3 -16.67 16.09 -13.22
CA GLU A 3 -16.10 17.04 -12.25
C GLU A 3 -15.36 16.27 -11.16
N LEU A 4 -14.08 16.59 -11.00
CA LEU A 4 -13.31 16.26 -9.81
C LEU A 4 -13.96 17.03 -8.65
N LEU A 5 -14.77 16.33 -7.87
CA LEU A 5 -15.34 16.86 -6.64
C LEU A 5 -14.20 17.37 -5.77
N SER A 6 -14.19 18.68 -5.57
CA SER A 6 -13.27 19.38 -4.71
C SER A 6 -13.32 18.74 -3.32
N VAL A 7 -12.25 18.05 -2.93
CA VAL A 7 -12.04 17.51 -1.58
C VAL A 7 -11.68 18.67 -0.64
N LYS A 8 -12.48 19.73 -0.64
CA LYS A 8 -12.45 20.82 0.34
C LYS A 8 -13.59 20.55 1.32
N GLY A 9 -13.39 19.59 2.22
CA GLY A 9 -14.45 19.27 3.16
C GLY A 9 -14.22 18.17 4.19
N LEU A 10 -13.15 17.36 4.12
CA LEU A 10 -12.77 16.56 5.27
C LEU A 10 -11.90 17.40 6.19
N GLY A 11 -12.41 17.66 7.39
CA GLY A 11 -11.68 18.31 8.46
C GLY A 11 -10.28 17.70 8.60
N ARG A 12 -9.29 18.58 8.69
CA ARG A 12 -7.86 18.30 8.77
C ARG A 12 -7.52 17.66 10.12
N ALA A 13 -8.04 16.45 10.36
CA ALA A 13 -7.56 15.57 11.41
C ALA A 13 -6.46 14.70 10.81
N ALA A 14 -5.41 14.42 11.58
CA ALA A 14 -4.39 13.46 11.21
C ALA A 14 -5.08 12.18 10.73
N GLY A 15 -4.77 11.74 9.50
CA GLY A 15 -5.33 10.52 8.96
C GLY A 15 -5.00 9.34 9.88
N PRO A 16 -5.83 8.28 9.90
CA PRO A 16 -5.55 7.08 10.67
C PRO A 16 -4.16 6.55 10.36
N ARG A 17 -3.39 6.27 11.41
CA ARG A 17 -2.13 5.54 11.31
C ARG A 17 -2.41 4.11 10.84
N VAL A 18 -1.38 3.41 10.39
CA VAL A 18 -1.49 1.98 10.03
C VAL A 18 -2.14 1.14 11.15
N ASP A 19 -1.89 1.46 12.42
CA ASP A 19 -2.53 0.78 13.56
C ASP A 19 -4.04 1.08 13.69
N ASP A 20 -4.44 2.32 13.36
CA ASP A 20 -5.85 2.73 13.32
C ASP A 20 -6.59 2.00 12.19
N LEU A 21 -5.88 1.69 11.09
CA LEU A 21 -6.41 0.94 9.96
C LEU A 21 -6.80 -0.49 10.36
N GLN A 22 -5.97 -1.17 11.16
CA GLN A 22 -6.30 -2.52 11.66
C GLN A 22 -7.51 -2.49 12.59
N THR A 23 -7.56 -1.50 13.48
CA THR A 23 -8.68 -1.32 14.43
C THR A 23 -9.98 -1.03 13.68
N TYR A 24 -9.92 -0.13 12.70
CA TYR A 24 -11.03 0.18 11.80
C TYR A 24 -11.51 -1.06 11.02
N LEU A 25 -10.60 -1.90 10.52
CA LEU A 25 -10.96 -3.10 9.77
C LEU A 25 -11.70 -4.15 10.61
N ARG A 26 -11.53 -4.12 11.93
CA ARG A 26 -12.19 -5.03 12.90
C ARG A 26 -13.49 -4.48 13.49
N SER A 27 -13.85 -3.21 13.20
CA SER A 27 -15.06 -2.57 13.74
C SER A 27 -16.24 -2.62 12.76
N ASP A 28 -17.42 -2.17 13.21
CA ASP A 28 -18.58 -1.96 12.34
C ASP A 28 -18.33 -0.75 11.42
N ARG A 29 -18.09 -1.04 10.13
CA ARG A 29 -17.44 -0.16 9.13
C ARG A 29 -18.37 0.92 8.57
N SER A 30 -19.09 1.63 9.42
CA SER A 30 -20.05 2.66 9.01
C SER A 30 -19.40 4.00 8.61
N ALA A 31 -18.20 4.29 9.12
CA ALA A 31 -17.48 5.53 8.85
C ALA A 31 -16.48 5.38 7.69
N ARG A 32 -16.47 6.33 6.74
CA ARG A 32 -15.42 6.38 5.70
C ARG A 32 -14.10 6.84 6.32
N ILE A 33 -13.01 6.10 6.12
CA ILE A 33 -11.65 6.56 6.46
C ILE A 33 -10.89 6.99 5.19
N ILE A 34 -9.96 7.92 5.35
CA ILE A 34 -8.97 8.26 4.33
C ILE A 34 -7.64 7.66 4.77
N ILE A 35 -7.00 6.86 3.93
CA ILE A 35 -5.68 6.31 4.23
C ILE A 35 -4.65 7.25 3.60
N ARG A 36 -3.81 7.87 4.42
CA ARG A 36 -2.86 8.88 3.99
C ARG A 36 -1.44 8.33 4.08
N LEU A 37 -0.79 8.21 2.93
CA LEU A 37 0.46 7.47 2.78
C LEU A 37 1.51 8.32 2.07
N ARG A 38 2.79 8.10 2.35
CA ARG A 38 3.89 8.72 1.61
C ARG A 38 4.60 7.69 0.75
N LEU A 39 4.73 7.98 -0.55
CA LEU A 39 5.37 7.07 -1.49
C LEU A 39 6.88 7.05 -1.24
N LEU A 40 7.46 5.85 -1.11
CA LEU A 40 8.90 5.66 -1.05
C LEU A 40 9.48 5.36 -2.43
N TRP A 41 8.99 4.32 -3.11
CA TRP A 41 9.38 4.00 -4.48
C TRP A 41 8.33 3.17 -5.23
N GLY A 42 8.45 3.12 -6.55
CA GLY A 42 7.75 2.16 -7.41
C GLY A 42 8.71 1.06 -7.88
N SER A 43 8.19 -0.16 -8.01
CA SER A 43 8.90 -1.29 -8.59
C SER A 43 8.08 -1.90 -9.72
N ASP A 44 8.72 -2.24 -10.83
CA ASP A 44 8.08 -2.95 -11.94
C ASP A 44 7.99 -4.45 -11.64
N HIS A 45 6.86 -5.04 -11.99
CA HIS A 45 6.58 -6.47 -11.87
C HIS A 45 5.91 -6.97 -13.14
N GLY A 46 6.21 -8.22 -13.48
CA GLY A 46 5.57 -8.93 -14.58
C GLY A 46 5.12 -10.29 -14.11
N HIS A 47 3.87 -10.65 -14.42
CA HIS A 47 3.42 -12.04 -14.36
C HIS A 47 2.74 -12.39 -15.68
N ASN A 48 3.36 -13.27 -16.45
CA ASN A 48 2.99 -13.55 -17.84
C ASN A 48 2.92 -12.26 -18.67
N ASN A 49 1.78 -11.98 -19.31
CA ASN A 49 1.54 -10.79 -20.12
C ASN A 49 1.08 -9.58 -19.30
N TRP A 50 0.97 -9.71 -17.97
CA TRP A 50 0.49 -8.63 -17.12
C TRP A 50 1.67 -7.82 -16.57
N LYS A 51 1.70 -6.54 -16.95
CA LYS A 51 2.56 -5.53 -16.35
C LYS A 51 1.88 -4.95 -15.12
N MET A 52 2.61 -4.88 -14.02
CA MET A 52 2.15 -4.34 -12.76
C MET A 52 3.22 -3.42 -12.20
N VAL A 53 2.79 -2.32 -11.59
CA VAL A 53 3.66 -1.51 -10.75
C VAL A 53 3.24 -1.71 -9.31
N ARG A 54 4.20 -2.02 -8.47
CA ARG A 54 4.00 -2.06 -7.04
C ARG A 54 4.61 -0.81 -6.42
N LEU A 55 3.75 -0.02 -5.82
CA LEU A 55 4.07 1.21 -5.11
C LEU A 55 4.22 0.89 -3.62
N HIS A 56 5.34 1.31 -3.05
CA HIS A 56 5.72 1.04 -1.67
C HIS A 56 5.57 2.31 -0.84
N PHE A 57 4.79 2.23 0.23
CA PHE A 57 4.42 3.38 1.03
C PHE A 57 4.76 3.18 2.51
N GLU A 58 5.04 4.31 3.15
CA GLU A 58 5.03 4.47 4.60
C GLU A 58 3.82 5.31 5.05
N ASP A 59 3.64 5.40 6.36
CA ASP A 59 2.74 6.38 6.97
C ASP A 59 3.14 7.81 6.57
N ALA A 60 2.18 8.64 6.19
CA ALA A 60 2.48 9.99 5.72
C ALA A 60 3.07 10.93 6.78
N GLU A 61 2.91 10.60 8.06
CA GLU A 61 3.42 11.37 9.19
C GLU A 61 4.70 10.75 9.78
N ALA A 62 5.27 9.73 9.13
CA ALA A 62 6.56 9.15 9.48
C ALA A 62 7.66 10.23 9.51
N PRO A 63 8.42 10.34 10.63
CA PRO A 63 9.46 11.36 10.80
C PRO A 63 10.74 11.07 10.03
N GLU A 64 10.91 9.84 9.55
CA GLU A 64 12.10 9.39 8.81
C GLU A 64 12.24 10.15 7.49
N SER A 65 13.47 10.23 6.98
CA SER A 65 13.74 10.80 5.65
C SER A 65 13.59 9.74 4.56
N LEU A 66 13.35 10.18 3.32
CA LEU A 66 13.31 9.27 2.17
C LEU A 66 14.59 8.43 2.07
N GLU A 67 15.75 9.05 2.23
CA GLU A 67 17.04 8.37 2.12
C GLU A 67 17.20 7.26 3.16
N ALA A 68 16.79 7.52 4.42
CA ALA A 68 16.82 6.52 5.48
C ALA A 68 15.90 5.34 5.14
N MET A 69 14.66 5.62 4.70
CA MET A 69 13.68 4.59 4.37
C MET A 69 14.09 3.77 3.13
N LEU A 70 14.67 4.41 2.11
CA LEU A 70 15.21 3.69 0.95
C LEU A 70 16.39 2.80 1.34
N SER A 71 17.28 3.26 2.24
CA SER A 71 18.40 2.44 2.72
C SER A 71 17.93 1.22 3.51
N VAL A 72 16.89 1.37 4.33
CA VAL A 72 16.35 0.28 5.16
C VAL A 72 15.53 -0.70 4.35
N PHE A 73 14.68 -0.22 3.44
CA PHE A 73 13.69 -1.07 2.77
C PHE A 73 14.03 -1.40 1.33
N LYS A 74 14.45 -0.42 0.52
CA LYS A 74 14.65 -0.63 -0.92
C LYS A 74 15.92 -1.44 -1.20
N THR A 75 17.03 -1.10 -0.56
CA THR A 75 18.31 -1.82 -0.78
C THR A 75 18.22 -3.31 -0.45
N PRO A 76 17.58 -3.72 0.67
CA PRO A 76 17.42 -5.15 0.99
C PRO A 76 16.25 -5.84 0.26
N CYS A 77 15.31 -5.09 -0.34
CA CYS A 77 14.13 -5.62 -1.02
C CYS A 77 14.46 -6.61 -2.13
N GLU A 78 15.59 -6.44 -2.82
CA GLU A 78 16.02 -7.38 -3.88
C GLU A 78 16.32 -8.79 -3.34
N ALA A 79 16.80 -8.89 -2.09
CA ALA A 79 17.14 -10.17 -1.46
C ALA A 79 15.96 -10.75 -0.65
N ASN A 80 15.18 -9.90 0.02
CA ASN A 80 14.15 -10.31 1.00
C ASN A 80 12.81 -9.63 0.73
N ARG A 81 12.31 -9.75 -0.50
CA ARG A 81 11.12 -9.00 -0.96
C ARG A 81 9.88 -9.23 -0.12
N GLU A 82 9.63 -10.48 0.29
CA GLU A 82 8.44 -10.84 1.08
C GLU A 82 8.44 -10.18 2.46
N ASP A 83 9.60 -10.16 3.13
CA ASP A 83 9.75 -9.54 4.44
C ASP A 83 9.52 -8.02 4.36
N ILE A 84 10.09 -7.37 3.33
CA ILE A 84 9.91 -5.92 3.12
C ILE A 84 8.47 -5.58 2.77
N ASP A 85 7.85 -6.33 1.86
CA ASP A 85 6.45 -6.14 1.46
C ASP A 85 5.48 -6.38 2.63
N SER A 86 5.89 -7.15 3.66
CA SER A 86 5.09 -7.37 4.88
C SER A 86 5.10 -6.19 5.86
N ILE A 87 6.10 -5.31 5.78
CA ILE A 87 6.27 -4.17 6.69
C ILE A 87 5.66 -2.89 6.11
N LEU A 88 5.76 -2.71 4.78
CA LEU A 88 5.27 -1.52 4.09
C LEU A 88 3.84 -1.68 3.58
N VAL A 89 3.14 -0.56 3.44
CA VAL A 89 1.87 -0.56 2.72
C VAL A 89 2.17 -0.64 1.23
N THR A 90 1.63 -1.67 0.59
CA THR A 90 1.95 -1.99 -0.79
C THR A 90 0.70 -1.87 -1.67
N VAL A 91 0.74 -1.00 -2.70
CA VAL A 91 -0.36 -0.84 -3.67
C VAL A 91 0.08 -1.36 -5.03
N THR A 92 -0.70 -2.26 -5.61
CA THR A 92 -0.44 -2.79 -6.95
C THR A 92 -1.35 -2.11 -7.98
N VAL A 93 -0.74 -1.47 -8.98
CA VAL A 93 -1.42 -0.86 -10.12
C VAL A 93 -1.20 -1.72 -11.35
N TRP A 94 -2.29 -2.14 -11.98
CA TRP A 94 -2.28 -3.03 -13.14
C TRP A 94 -2.14 -2.24 -14.46
N ASN A 95 -1.53 -2.88 -15.46
CA ASN A 95 -1.39 -2.35 -16.81
C ASN A 95 -0.73 -0.95 -16.87
N MET A 96 0.24 -0.74 -15.98
CA MET A 96 1.00 0.51 -15.88
C MET A 96 2.50 0.17 -15.81
N GLU A 97 3.34 1.15 -16.11
CA GLU A 97 4.80 1.08 -16.00
C GLU A 97 5.27 2.08 -14.95
N SER A 98 6.34 1.75 -14.21
CA SER A 98 6.82 2.57 -13.09
C SER A 98 7.23 3.99 -13.49
N LYS A 99 7.55 4.20 -14.76
CA LYS A 99 7.93 5.48 -15.36
C LYS A 99 6.74 6.30 -15.89
N SER A 100 5.52 5.82 -15.70
CA SER A 100 4.31 6.51 -16.12
C SER A 100 4.15 7.83 -15.37
N ASP A 101 3.93 8.93 -16.10
CA ASP A 101 3.64 10.26 -15.52
C ASP A 101 2.33 10.31 -14.72
N LEU A 102 1.50 9.25 -14.83
CA LEU A 102 0.26 9.10 -14.06
C LEU A 102 0.52 8.60 -12.63
N LEU A 103 1.73 8.11 -12.34
CA LEU A 103 2.09 7.64 -11.02
C LEU A 103 2.58 8.80 -10.15
N PRO A 104 2.30 8.78 -8.84
CA PRO A 104 2.90 9.73 -7.91
C PRO A 104 4.42 9.61 -7.93
N THR A 105 5.11 10.74 -7.84
CA THR A 105 6.57 10.75 -7.69
C THR A 105 6.98 10.30 -6.29
N PRO A 106 8.17 9.70 -6.12
CA PRO A 106 8.71 9.41 -4.80
C PRO A 106 8.61 10.62 -3.86
N TRP A 107 8.34 10.35 -2.59
CA TRP A 107 8.08 11.32 -1.53
C TRP A 107 6.74 12.06 -1.57
N CYS A 108 5.91 11.85 -2.60
CA CYS A 108 4.57 12.42 -2.59
C CYS A 108 3.68 11.75 -1.54
N VAL A 109 2.88 12.58 -0.87
CA VAL A 109 1.78 12.10 -0.05
C VAL A 109 0.57 11.84 -0.95
N VAL A 110 -0.03 10.66 -0.78
CA VAL A 110 -1.19 10.19 -1.53
C VAL A 110 -2.30 9.86 -0.53
N ASP A 111 -3.51 10.29 -0.87
CA ASP A 111 -4.72 9.93 -0.14
C ASP A 111 -5.43 8.80 -0.90
N ILE A 112 -5.57 7.63 -0.28
CA ILE A 112 -6.42 6.56 -0.79
C ILE A 112 -7.82 6.79 -0.23
N ILE A 113 -8.73 7.12 -1.14
CA ILE A 113 -10.14 7.40 -0.87
C ILE A 113 -11.02 6.42 -1.64
N GLU A 114 -12.26 6.24 -1.17
CA GLU A 114 -13.32 5.51 -1.89
C GLU A 114 -12.98 4.08 -2.31
N TYR A 115 -12.39 3.30 -1.39
CA TYR A 115 -12.20 1.86 -1.56
C TYR A 115 -13.52 1.09 -1.33
N SER A 116 -13.75 0.02 -2.10
CA SER A 116 -14.92 -0.86 -1.95
C SER A 116 -14.63 -2.15 -1.16
N HIS A 117 -13.38 -2.59 -1.11
CA HIS A 117 -12.98 -3.89 -0.56
C HIS A 117 -11.70 -3.84 0.28
N LEU A 118 -11.65 -2.94 1.27
CA LEU A 118 -10.54 -2.92 2.22
C LEU A 118 -10.64 -4.11 3.19
N GLN A 119 -9.58 -4.91 3.25
CA GLN A 119 -9.48 -6.13 4.06
C GLN A 119 -8.08 -6.23 4.68
N LEU A 120 -7.99 -6.89 5.83
CA LEU A 120 -6.70 -7.24 6.45
C LEU A 120 -6.24 -8.57 5.87
N PHE A 121 -5.06 -8.61 5.28
CA PHE A 121 -4.43 -9.88 4.91
C PHE A 121 -3.51 -10.33 6.04
N THR A 122 -3.78 -11.50 6.63
CA THR A 122 -2.87 -12.13 7.58
C THR A 122 -2.18 -13.29 6.88
N TRP A 123 -0.85 -13.23 6.77
CA TRP A 123 -0.07 -14.38 6.36
C TRP A 123 -0.27 -15.51 7.37
N GLN A 124 -1.07 -16.52 7.01
CA GLN A 124 -1.05 -17.81 7.69
C GLN A 124 -0.38 -18.81 6.76
N ALA A 125 0.77 -19.33 7.18
CA ALA A 125 1.39 -20.48 6.53
C ALA A 125 0.46 -21.68 6.75
N VAL A 126 -0.28 -22.08 5.71
CA VAL A 126 -1.05 -23.32 5.73
C VAL A 126 -0.18 -24.42 5.13
N PRO A 127 0.17 -25.47 5.89
CA PRO A 127 0.86 -26.61 5.31
C PRO A 127 -0.14 -27.40 4.44
N ILE A 128 0.08 -27.39 3.13
CA ILE A 128 -0.58 -28.33 2.21
C ILE A 128 0.52 -29.22 1.64
N ASP A 129 0.52 -30.49 2.07
CA ASP A 129 1.24 -31.62 1.47
C ASP A 129 2.63 -31.31 0.88
N GLY A 130 3.50 -30.71 1.69
CA GLY A 130 4.93 -30.61 1.40
C GLY A 130 5.34 -29.52 0.40
N THR A 131 4.43 -28.66 -0.03
CA THR A 131 4.77 -27.44 -0.80
C THR A 131 4.18 -26.22 -0.10
N THR A 132 5.03 -25.31 0.36
CA THR A 132 4.58 -24.02 0.86
C THR A 132 4.04 -23.21 -0.31
N ILE A 133 2.72 -23.13 -0.45
CA ILE A 133 2.04 -22.15 -1.31
C ILE A 133 1.36 -21.15 -0.39
N ALA A 134 1.55 -19.86 -0.66
CA ALA A 134 0.87 -18.78 0.02
C ALA A 134 -0.61 -18.78 -0.36
N ASP A 135 -1.46 -19.38 0.46
CA ASP A 135 -2.92 -19.31 0.30
C ASP A 135 -3.49 -18.09 1.02
N ALA A 136 -4.40 -17.40 0.32
CA ALA A 136 -5.12 -16.23 0.81
C ALA A 136 -6.36 -16.67 1.61
N LEU A 137 -6.29 -16.61 2.93
CA LEU A 137 -7.48 -16.69 3.79
C LEU A 137 -7.99 -15.27 4.06
N VAL A 138 -9.06 -14.90 3.36
CA VAL A 138 -9.90 -13.76 3.73
C VAL A 138 -11.00 -14.30 4.64
N SER A 139 -10.99 -13.96 5.92
CA SER A 139 -12.09 -14.28 6.85
C SER A 139 -13.28 -13.36 6.64
#